data_AF-A0A173MD95-F1
#
_entry.id   AF-A0A173MD95-F1
#
_cell.length_a   1.000
_cell.length_b   1.000
_cell.length_c   1.000
_cell.angle_alpha   90.00
_cell.angle_beta   90.00
_cell.angle_gamma   90.00
#
_symmetry.space_group_name_H-M   'P 1'
#
loop_
_entity.id
_entity.type
_entity.pdbx_description
1 polymer ?
#
loop_
_entity_poly.entity_id
_entity_poly.type
_entity_poly.pdbx_seq_one_letter_code
_entity_poly.pdbx_strand_id
1 'polypeptide(L)' 'MQYEKYNDVIVSPDFLEFEFVSVGPKGEIKKAIQFVHTSQPDTYNLSFGNLRLIGVLMIWLLMIIKTGIRF' A
#
# COMPACT_ATOMS: atom_id res chain seq x y z
N MET A 1 -17.39 13.36 -4.44
CA MET A 1 -16.56 12.18 -4.74
C MET A 1 -17.04 11.05 -3.84
N GLN A 2 -17.48 9.93 -4.41
CA GLN A 2 -17.80 8.71 -3.66
C GLN A 2 -16.46 7.97 -3.50
N TYR A 3 -15.87 8.01 -2.31
CA TYR A 3 -14.63 7.26 -2.04
C TYR A 3 -15.03 5.82 -1.73
N GLU A 4 -14.59 4.88 -2.56
CA GLU A 4 -14.71 3.45 -2.25
C GLU A 4 -13.92 3.15 -0.98
N LYS A 5 -14.60 2.55 0.02
CA LYS A 5 -13.98 2.05 1.23
C LYS A 5 -13.93 0.52 1.15
N TYR A 6 -12.74 -0.04 1.34
CA TYR A 6 -12.54 -1.48 1.39
C TYR A 6 -12.75 -1.96 2.84
N ASN A 7 -13.60 -2.96 3.02
CA ASN A 7 -13.88 -3.53 4.35
C ASN A 7 -12.88 -4.64 4.71
N ASP A 8 -12.39 -5.36 3.71
CA ASP A 8 -11.49 -6.51 3.88
C ASP A 8 -10.04 -6.12 3.59
N VAL A 9 -9.49 -5.24 4.43
CA VAL A 9 -8.07 -4.84 4.38
C VAL A 9 -7.29 -5.65 5.41
N ILE A 10 -6.28 -6.38 4.94
CA ILE A 10 -5.31 -7.04 5.80
C ILE A 10 -4.18 -6.06 6.06
N VAL A 11 -3.83 -5.86 7.33
CA VAL A 11 -2.80 -4.90 7.73
C VAL A 11 -1.71 -5.62 8.50
N SER A 12 -0.45 -5.32 8.21
CA SER A 12 0.68 -5.83 8.98
C SER A 12 0.69 -5.24 10.40
N PRO A 13 1.29 -5.93 11.39
CA PRO A 13 1.33 -5.45 12.78
C PRO A 13 2.04 -4.09 12.96
N ASP A 14 2.96 -3.76 12.07
CA ASP A 14 3.74 -2.51 12.06
C ASP A 14 3.08 -1.39 11.25
N PHE A 15 1.90 -1.63 10.66
CA PHE A 15 1.17 -0.69 9.81
C PHE A 15 1.98 -0.19 8.60
N LEU A 16 2.94 -0.99 8.13
CA LEU A 16 3.73 -0.69 6.94
C LEU A 16 3.18 -1.37 5.69
N GLU A 17 2.33 -2.39 5.82
CA GLU A 17 1.76 -3.12 4.69
C GLU A 17 0.24 -3.23 4.82
N PHE A 18 -0.45 -2.96 3.70
CA PHE A 18 -1.90 -3.04 3.60
C PHE A 18 -2.25 -3.79 2.32
N GLU A 19 -2.92 -4.92 2.45
CA GLU A 19 -3.41 -5.71 1.33
C GLU A 19 -4.94 -5.64 1.24
N PHE A 20 -5.46 -5.53 0.02
CA PHE A 20 -6.90 -5.51 -0.23
C PHE A 20 -7.23 -6.05 -1.62
N VAL A 21 -8.48 -6.49 -1.80
CA VAL A 21 -8.99 -6.94 -3.09
C VAL A 21 -9.77 -5.81 -3.75
N SER A 22 -9.36 -5.42 -4.96
CA SER A 22 -10.10 -4.49 -5.80
C SER A 22 -10.94 -5.27 -6.80
N VAL A 23 -12.26 -5.07 -6.78
CA VAL A 23 -13.22 -5.76 -7.66
C VAL A 23 -13.63 -4.82 -8.78
N GLY A 24 -13.27 -5.16 -10.01
CA GLY A 24 -13.65 -4.37 -11.19
C GLY A 24 -14.41 -5.20 -12.24
N PRO A 25 -14.84 -4.58 -13.35
CA PRO A 25 -15.55 -5.28 -14.43
C PRO A 25 -14.74 -6.43 -15.07
N LYS A 26 -13.42 -6.44 -14.88
CA LYS A 26 -12.49 -7.46 -15.39
C LYS A 26 -12.13 -8.52 -14.35
N GLY A 27 -12.81 -8.53 -13.21
CA GLY A 27 -12.57 -9.45 -12.11
C GLY A 27 -11.82 -8.83 -10.93
N GLU A 28 -11.36 -9.70 -10.05
CA GLU A 28 -10.69 -9.34 -8.79
C GLU A 28 -9.18 -9.19 -8.99
N ILE A 29 -8.62 -8.13 -8.40
CA ILE A 29 -7.18 -7.87 -8.39
C ILE A 29 -6.75 -7.66 -6.94
N LYS A 30 -5.84 -8.52 -6.46
CA LYS A 30 -5.17 -8.30 -5.18
C LYS A 30 -4.21 -7.12 -5.30
N LYS A 31 -4.36 -6.14 -4.43
CA LYS A 31 -3.57 -4.92 -4.33
C LYS A 31 -2.82 -4.92 -3.02
N ALA A 32 -1.67 -4.26 -3.01
CA ALA A 32 -0.97 -3.97 -1.78
C ALA A 32 -0.35 -2.57 -1.79
N ILE A 33 -0.37 -1.94 -0.63
CA ILE A 33 0.32 -0.70 -0.29
C ILE A 33 1.42 -1.07 0.71
N GLN A 34 2.64 -0.61 0.47
CA GLN A 34 3.78 -0.84 1.35
C GLN A 34 4.53 0.47 1.61
N PHE A 35 4.89 0.70 2.87
CA PHE A 35 5.73 1.78 3.34
C PHE A 35 7.11 1.22 3.68
N VAL A 36 8.13 1.62 2.92
CA VAL A 36 9.50 1.15 3.12
C VAL A 36 10.32 2.27 3.76
N HIS A 37 10.97 1.99 4.88
CA HIS A 37 11.86 2.94 5.53
C HIS A 37 12.95 3.43 4.56
N THR A 38 13.23 4.72 4.62
CA THR A 38 14.39 5.30 3.94
C THR A 38 15.55 5.51 4.92
N SER A 39 16.69 5.98 4.43
CA SER A 39 17.81 6.40 5.27
C SER A 39 17.50 7.66 6.10
N GLN A 40 16.45 8.40 5.77
CA GLN A 40 16.02 9.57 6.55
C GLN A 40 14.96 9.14 7.57
N PRO A 41 15.12 9.53 8.85
CA PRO A 41 14.08 9.28 9.86
C PRO A 41 12.77 9.94 9.43
N ASP A 42 11.66 9.32 9.83
CA ASP A 42 10.30 9.76 9.51
C ASP A 42 10.00 9.91 8.02
N THR A 43 10.81 9.29 7.16
CA THR A 43 10.67 9.34 5.71
C THR A 43 10.54 7.94 5.15
N TYR A 44 9.47 7.71 4.40
CA TYR A 44 9.10 6.41 3.86
C TYR A 44 8.89 6.49 2.36
N ASN A 45 9.31 5.45 1.68
CA ASN A 45 8.96 5.17 0.30
C ASN A 45 7.60 4.47 0.28
N LEU A 46 6.62 5.09 -0.36
CA LEU A 46 5.33 4.48 -0.65
C LEU A 46 5.42 3.70 -1.95
N SER A 47 5.12 2.42 -1.86
CA SER A 47 4.98 1.49 -2.97
C SER A 47 3.54 1.01 -3.05
N PHE A 48 2.93 1.07 -4.21
CA PHE A 48 1.60 0.51 -4.46
C PHE A 48 1.59 -0.31 -5.74
N GLY A 49 0.87 -1.43 -5.73
CA GLY A 49 0.82 -2.30 -6.91
C GLY A 49 -0.15 -3.46 -6.80
N ASN A 50 -0.11 -4.31 -7.83
CA ASN A 50 -0.82 -5.58 -7.85
C ASN A 50 0.06 -6.66 -7.21
N LEU A 51 -0.51 -7.44 -6.32
CA LEU A 51 0.09 -8.68 -5.84
C LEU A 51 0.02 -9.73 -6.95
N ARG A 52 1.18 -10.19 -7.43
CA ARG A 52 1.25 -11.40 -8.26
C ARG A 52 1.22 -12.64 -7.37
N LEU A 53 0.94 -13.80 -7.96
CA LEU A 53 0.85 -15.13 -7.33
C LEU A 53 2.04 -15.53 -6.43
N ILE A 54 3.17 -14.81 -6.48
CA ILE A 54 4.40 -15.09 -5.72
C ILE A 54 4.64 -14.02 -4.62
N GLY A 55 3.65 -13.16 -4.33
CA GLY A 55 3.79 -12.09 -3.33
C GLY A 55 4.65 -10.91 -3.80
N VAL A 56 5.07 -10.89 -5.07
CA VAL A 56 5.88 -9.79 -5.62
C VAL A 56 4.96 -8.64 -6.00
N LEU A 57 5.19 -7.49 -5.37
CA LEU A 57 4.57 -6.21 -5.71
C LEU A 57 5.20 -5.66 -7.00
N MET A 58 4.41 -5.54 -8.07
CA MET A 58 4.87 -4.87 -9.30
C MET A 58 4.65 -3.36 -9.17
N ILE A 59 5.70 -2.64 -8.75
CA ILE A 59 5.70 -1.19 -8.48
C ILE A 59 5.81 -0.40 -9.78
N TRP A 60 4.94 0.60 -9.99
CA TRP A 60 5.04 1.58 -11.08
C TRP A 60 5.16 3.04 -10.62
N LEU A 61 5.05 3.31 -9.31
CA LEU A 61 5.12 4.66 -8.76
C LEU A 61 5.78 4.62 -7.38
N LEU A 62 6.86 5.39 -7.22
CA LEU A 62 7.55 5.62 -5.95
C LEU A 62 7.19 7.03 -5.48
N MET A 63 6.54 7.15 -4.32
CA MET A 63 6.23 8.45 -3.71
C MET A 63 6.92 8.55 -2.35
N ILE A 64 7.64 9.65 -2.10
CA ILE A 64 8.33 9.87 -0.83
C ILE A 64 7.37 10.59 0.13
N ILE A 65 7.14 10.00 1.31
CA ILE A 65 6.27 10.56 2.35
C ILE A 65 7.12 10.92 3.56
N LYS A 66 6.96 12.14 4.08
CA LYS A 66 7.60 12.60 5.31
C LYS A 66 6.54 12.74 6.41
N THR A 67 6.58 11.88 7.42
CA THR A 67 5.64 11.89 8.55
C THR A 67 6.10 12.90 9.59
N GLY A 68 5.62 14.14 9.50
CA GLY A 68 5.79 15.13 10.55
C GLY A 68 4.65 15.06 11.57
N ILE A 69 4.66 14.09 12.48
CA ILE A 69 3.78 14.12 13.66
C ILE A 69 4.66 14.42 14.87
N ARG A 70 4.66 15.69 15.30
CA ARG A 70 5.20 16.08 16.61
C ARG A 70 4.05 15.99 17.61
N PHE A 71 4.19 15.11 18.61
CA PHE A 71 3.35 15.09 19.80
C PHE A 71 3.60 16.33 20.66
#